data_AF-A0A7S2W0E9-F1
#
_entry.id   AF-A0A7S2W0E9-F1
#
_cell.length_a   1.000
_cell.length_b   1.000
_cell.length_c   1.000
_cell.angle_alpha   90.00
_cell.angle_beta   90.00
_cell.angle_gamma   90.00
#
_symmetry.space_group_name_H-M   'P 1'
#
loop_
_entity.id
_entity.type
_entity.pdbx_description
1 polymer ?
#
loop_
_entity_poly.entity_id
_entity_poly.type
_entity_poly.pdbx_seq_one_letter_code
_entity_poly.pdbx_strand_id
1 'polypeptide(L)'
;EAHEVSCYDALAAKAEAAAQRVAKAEGFFYGTLDVTIKGAAITVVSYGSSLVRGGHLSAGDLTSFTLYSSLVGMGLAGLWRTITQDWQAPASRVMRFIERPAALPLSGGLKLPKLEGRIRFEDVAFAYPTRPNHEVIAGVDLDVTPGQVLAVAGPSGCGKSTL
;
A
#
# COMPACT_ATOMS: atom_id res chain seq x y z
N GLU A 1 20.40 -19.30 -13.91
CA GLU A 1 21.18 -18.04 -13.82
C GLU A 1 21.11 -17.15 -15.05
N ALA A 2 21.78 -17.41 -16.18
CA ALA A 2 21.84 -16.44 -17.29
C ALA A 2 20.48 -16.00 -17.86
N HIS A 3 19.50 -16.90 -17.91
CA HIS A 3 18.13 -16.59 -18.36
C HIS A 3 17.35 -15.73 -17.35
N GLU A 4 17.53 -15.96 -16.05
CA GLU A 4 16.87 -15.20 -14.98
C GLU A 4 17.45 -13.79 -14.86
N VAL A 5 18.77 -13.64 -15.03
CA VAL A 5 19.44 -12.33 -15.07
C VAL A 5 18.90 -11.51 -16.25
N SER A 6 18.80 -12.10 -17.44
CA SER A 6 18.25 -11.41 -18.62
C SER A 6 16.76 -11.02 -18.44
N CYS A 7 15.98 -11.87 -17.78
CA CYS A 7 14.57 -11.56 -17.48
C CYS A 7 14.44 -10.43 -16.45
N TYR A 8 15.30 -10.43 -15.42
CA TYR A 8 15.38 -9.35 -14.43
C TYR A 8 15.78 -8.03 -15.07
N ASP A 9 16.81 -8.01 -15.91
CA ASP A 9 17.26 -6.81 -16.62
C ASP A 9 16.16 -6.25 -17.53
N ALA A 10 15.41 -7.12 -18.21
CA ALA A 10 14.28 -6.71 -19.03
C ALA A 10 13.12 -6.08 -18.22
N LEU A 11 12.85 -6.60 -17.02
CA LEU A 11 11.86 -6.03 -16.11
C LEU A 11 12.33 -4.70 -15.50
N ALA A 12 13.61 -4.63 -15.11
CA ALA A 12 14.23 -3.42 -14.60
C ALA A 12 14.23 -2.29 -15.65
N ALA A 13 14.59 -2.58 -16.90
CA ALA A 13 14.56 -1.62 -17.99
C ALA A 13 13.14 -1.10 -18.29
N LYS A 14 12.12 -1.97 -18.21
CA LYS A 14 10.71 -1.55 -18.34
C LYS A 14 10.27 -0.65 -17.19
N ALA A 15 10.63 -0.99 -15.96
CA ALA A 15 10.33 -0.18 -14.78
C ALA A 15 11.01 1.19 -14.86
N GLU A 16 12.28 1.23 -15.27
CA GLU A 16 13.04 2.45 -15.45
C GLU A 16 12.43 3.34 -16.55
N ALA A 17 12.10 2.77 -17.72
CA ALA A 17 11.47 3.53 -18.80
C ALA A 17 10.11 4.12 -18.38
N ALA A 18 9.31 3.38 -17.60
CA ALA A 18 8.07 3.88 -17.04
C ALA A 18 8.32 5.00 -16.02
N ALA A 19 9.27 4.81 -15.10
CA ALA A 19 9.66 5.81 -14.11
C ALA A 19 10.18 7.09 -14.76
N GLN A 20 11.01 6.99 -15.80
CA GLN A 20 11.51 8.14 -16.55
C GLN A 20 10.39 8.90 -17.27
N ARG A 21 9.37 8.23 -17.80
CA ARG A 21 8.21 8.89 -18.41
C ARG A 21 7.41 9.69 -17.39
N VAL A 22 7.15 9.09 -16.22
CA VAL A 22 6.48 9.77 -15.10
C VAL A 22 7.32 10.96 -14.64
N ALA A 23 8.61 10.77 -14.40
CA ALA A 23 9.51 11.84 -13.96
C ALA A 23 9.60 13.00 -14.95
N LYS A 24 9.62 12.73 -16.27
CA LYS A 24 9.58 13.78 -17.29
C LYS A 24 8.25 14.52 -17.31
N ALA A 25 7.13 13.81 -17.17
CA ALA A 25 5.80 14.42 -17.10
C ALA A 25 5.65 15.30 -15.85
N GLU A 26 6.07 14.80 -14.68
CA GLU A 26 6.09 15.56 -13.42
C GLU A 26 7.03 16.76 -13.52
N GLY A 27 8.24 16.58 -14.04
CA GLY A 27 9.21 17.67 -14.23
C GLY A 27 8.66 18.78 -15.12
N PHE A 28 8.01 18.43 -16.23
CA PHE A 28 7.36 19.39 -17.10
C PHE A 28 6.20 20.12 -16.41
N PHE A 29 5.36 19.38 -15.67
CA PHE A 29 4.22 19.93 -14.93
C PHE A 29 4.68 20.92 -13.84
N TYR A 30 5.60 20.50 -12.97
CA TYR A 30 6.13 21.34 -11.90
C TYR A 30 6.93 22.53 -12.45
N GLY A 31 7.67 22.34 -13.54
CA GLY A 31 8.37 23.43 -14.22
C GLY A 31 7.40 24.50 -14.75
N THR A 32 6.32 24.08 -15.40
CA THR A 32 5.29 25.00 -15.92
C THR A 32 4.58 25.75 -14.79
N LEU A 33 4.28 25.06 -13.68
CA LEU A 33 3.69 25.69 -12.50
C LEU A 33 4.63 26.72 -11.87
N ASP A 34 5.91 26.41 -11.71
CA ASP A 34 6.90 27.33 -11.11
C ASP A 34 7.04 28.62 -11.93
N VAL A 35 7.13 28.49 -13.26
CA VAL A 35 7.19 29.64 -14.17
C VAL A 35 5.92 30.48 -14.07
N THR A 36 4.75 29.85 -14.00
CA THR A 36 3.46 30.54 -13.88
C THR A 36 3.35 31.31 -12.57
N ILE A 37 3.74 30.70 -11.45
CA ILE A 37 3.70 31.32 -10.10
C ILE A 37 4.65 32.52 -10.03
N LYS A 38 5.90 32.35 -10.47
CA LYS A 38 6.89 33.43 -10.46
C LYS A 38 6.52 34.53 -11.45
N GLY A 39 6.00 34.18 -12.62
CA GLY A 39 5.48 35.13 -13.60
C GLY A 39 4.33 35.99 -13.05
N ALA A 40 3.39 35.36 -12.33
CA ALA A 40 2.32 36.07 -11.65
C ALA A 40 2.87 37.04 -10.58
N ALA A 41 3.84 36.60 -9.75
CA ALA A 41 4.46 37.45 -8.75
C ALA A 41 5.19 38.66 -9.37
N ILE A 42 5.97 38.45 -10.45
CA ILE A 42 6.64 39.53 -11.19
C ILE A 42 5.61 40.51 -11.76
N THR A 43 4.49 40.00 -12.29
CA THR A 43 3.41 40.82 -12.85
C THR A 43 2.76 41.69 -11.77
N VAL A 44 2.45 41.11 -10.60
CA VAL A 44 1.90 41.82 -9.44
C VAL A 44 2.84 42.93 -8.98
N VAL A 45 4.13 42.65 -8.84
CA VAL A 45 5.11 43.67 -8.40
C VAL A 45 5.29 44.76 -9.45
N SER A 46 5.39 44.41 -10.73
CA SER A 46 5.61 45.38 -11.81
C SER A 46 4.41 46.30 -11.99
N TYR A 47 3.19 45.74 -12.04
CA TYR A 47 1.96 46.52 -12.14
C TYR A 47 1.68 47.30 -10.85
N GLY A 48 1.83 46.67 -9.69
CA GLY A 48 1.69 47.32 -8.39
C GLY A 48 2.64 48.50 -8.22
N SER A 49 3.89 48.39 -8.67
CA SER A 49 4.86 49.48 -8.65
C SER A 49 4.43 50.67 -9.53
N SER A 50 3.75 50.42 -10.65
CA SER A 50 3.18 51.50 -11.49
C SER A 50 2.03 52.23 -10.79
N LEU A 51 1.18 51.51 -10.06
CA LEU A 51 0.07 52.08 -9.27
C LEU A 51 0.57 52.92 -8.08
N VAL A 52 1.64 52.49 -7.42
CA VAL A 52 2.29 53.26 -6.36
C VAL A 52 2.85 54.58 -6.89
N ARG A 53 3.47 54.55 -8.08
CA ARG A 53 3.95 55.78 -8.76
C ARG A 53 2.81 56.73 -9.13
N GLY A 54 1.62 56.21 -9.45
CA GLY A 54 0.42 57.00 -9.73
C GLY A 54 -0.31 57.51 -8.48
N GLY A 55 0.16 57.20 -7.27
CA GLY A 55 -0.47 57.61 -6.01
C GLY A 55 -1.77 56.88 -5.66
N HIS A 56 -2.15 55.85 -6.42
CA HIS A 56 -3.38 55.07 -6.18
C HIS A 56 -3.22 54.01 -5.07
N LEU A 57 -1.97 53.70 -4.69
CA LEU A 57 -1.65 52.66 -3.70
C LEU A 57 -0.42 53.09 -2.90
N SER A 58 -0.35 52.76 -1.61
CA SER A 58 0.88 52.96 -0.84
C SER A 58 1.87 51.81 -1.08
N ALA A 59 3.16 52.07 -0.84
CA ALA A 59 4.17 51.01 -0.89
C ALA A 59 3.93 49.92 0.17
N GLY A 60 3.30 50.27 1.30
CA GLY A 60 2.93 49.34 2.36
C GLY A 60 1.81 48.38 1.94
N ASP A 61 0.82 48.88 1.20
CA ASP A 61 -0.31 48.06 0.72
C ASP A 61 0.15 46.99 -0.27
N LEU A 62 1.05 47.36 -1.20
CA LEU A 62 1.64 46.42 -2.15
C LEU A 62 2.48 45.33 -1.46
N THR A 63 3.26 45.73 -0.46
CA THR A 63 4.10 44.80 0.33
C THR A 63 3.21 43.83 1.11
N SER A 64 2.18 44.34 1.77
CA SER A 64 1.21 43.53 2.54
C SER A 64 0.46 42.56 1.64
N PHE A 65 -0.02 43.01 0.48
CA PHE A 65 -0.69 42.15 -0.50
C PHE A 65 0.22 41.00 -0.95
N THR A 66 1.46 41.31 -1.33
CA THR A 66 2.44 40.31 -1.78
C THR A 66 2.74 39.28 -0.69
N LEU A 67 2.93 39.73 0.55
CA LEU A 67 3.15 38.85 1.70
C LEU A 67 1.94 37.94 1.95
N TYR A 68 0.73 38.48 2.00
CA TYR A 68 -0.47 37.69 2.25
C TYR A 68 -0.77 36.70 1.12
N SER A 69 -0.61 37.11 -0.14
CA SER A 69 -0.75 36.20 -1.28
C SER A 69 0.24 35.05 -1.22
N SER A 70 1.50 35.30 -0.80
CA SER A 70 2.50 34.25 -0.64
C SER A 70 2.16 33.28 0.49
N LEU A 71 1.66 33.78 1.62
CA LEU A 71 1.26 32.96 2.77
C LEU A 71 0.09 32.03 2.42
N VAL A 72 -0.92 32.56 1.73
CA VAL A 72 -2.05 31.78 1.23
C VAL A 72 -1.59 30.75 0.20
N GLY A 73 -0.71 31.14 -0.73
CA GLY A 73 -0.14 30.22 -1.72
C GLY A 73 0.60 29.05 -1.08
N MET A 74 1.43 29.30 -0.08
CA MET A 74 2.11 28.24 0.69
C MET A 74 1.12 27.34 1.44
N GLY A 75 0.09 27.92 2.07
CA GLY A 75 -0.95 27.16 2.77
C GLY A 75 -1.71 26.20 1.84
N LEU A 76 -2.13 26.69 0.66
CA LEU A 76 -2.83 25.89 -0.34
C LEU A 76 -1.93 24.78 -0.91
N ALA A 77 -0.65 25.09 -1.20
CA ALA A 77 0.31 24.09 -1.64
C ALA A 77 0.54 23.00 -0.58
N GLY A 78 0.59 23.39 0.70
CA GLY A 78 0.67 22.46 1.83
C GLY A 78 -0.53 21.53 1.91
N LEU A 79 -1.76 22.06 1.80
CA LEU A 79 -2.98 21.24 1.78
C LEU A 79 -3.00 20.26 0.61
N TRP A 80 -2.64 20.72 -0.59
CA TRP A 80 -2.55 19.87 -1.79
C TRP A 80 -1.59 18.70 -1.58
N ARG A 81 -0.40 19.00 -1.05
CA ARG A 81 0.62 17.99 -0.72
C ARG A 81 0.07 16.94 0.22
N THR A 82 -0.54 17.36 1.34
CA THR A 82 -1.08 16.42 2.33
C THR A 82 -2.09 15.49 1.69
N ILE A 83 -3.10 16.03 1.01
CA ILE A 83 -4.20 15.26 0.39
C ILE A 83 -3.68 14.24 -0.63
N THR A 84 -2.71 14.62 -1.45
CA THR A 84 -2.27 13.80 -2.59
C THR A 84 -1.10 12.87 -2.27
N GLN A 85 -0.16 13.29 -1.43
CA GLN A 85 1.09 12.55 -1.21
C GLN A 85 1.08 11.76 0.10
N ASP A 86 0.60 12.36 1.19
CA ASP A 86 0.74 11.77 2.52
C ASP A 86 -0.38 10.74 2.83
N TRP A 87 -1.59 10.95 2.31
CA TRP A 87 -2.75 10.08 2.60
C TRP A 87 -2.83 8.81 1.74
N GLN A 88 -2.27 8.81 0.52
CA GLN A 88 -2.45 7.69 -0.41
C GLN A 88 -1.76 6.39 0.05
N ALA A 89 -0.53 6.48 0.56
CA ALA A 89 0.22 5.29 0.95
C ALA A 89 -0.41 4.54 2.15
N PRO A 90 -0.77 5.19 3.27
CA PRO A 90 -1.45 4.51 4.38
C PRO A 90 -2.84 3.98 3.98
N ALA A 91 -3.64 4.77 3.25
CA ALA A 91 -4.98 4.35 2.83
C ALA A 91 -4.94 3.10 1.95
N SER A 92 -4.01 3.04 0.99
CA SER A 92 -3.87 1.88 0.12
C SER A 92 -3.45 0.60 0.86
N ARG A 93 -2.70 0.71 1.96
CA ARG A 93 -2.30 -0.45 2.78
C ARG A 93 -3.48 -1.01 3.56
N VAL A 94 -4.27 -0.13 4.18
CA VAL A 94 -5.48 -0.52 4.92
C VAL A 94 -6.49 -1.14 3.96
N MET A 95 -6.72 -0.52 2.79
CA MET A 95 -7.66 -1.03 1.81
C MET A 95 -7.28 -2.42 1.31
N ARG A 96 -5.98 -2.64 1.00
CA ARG A 96 -5.49 -3.97 0.62
C ARG A 96 -5.72 -5.05 1.67
N PHE A 97 -5.69 -4.69 2.96
CA PHE A 97 -5.97 -5.65 4.02
C PHE A 97 -7.47 -5.98 4.09
N ILE A 98 -8.34 -4.97 3.97
CA ILE A 98 -9.80 -5.14 3.98
C ILE A 98 -10.28 -5.94 2.77
N GLU A 99 -9.72 -5.68 1.60
CA GLU A 99 -10.09 -6.33 0.34
C GLU A 99 -9.48 -7.73 0.18
N ARG A 100 -8.60 -8.15 1.10
CA ARG A 100 -7.97 -9.47 1.01
C ARG A 100 -9.03 -10.56 1.16
N PRO A 101 -9.24 -11.43 0.14
CA PRO A 101 -10.18 -12.53 0.27
C PRO A 101 -9.71 -13.51 1.35
N ALA A 102 -10.66 -14.02 2.14
CA ALA A 102 -10.37 -15.07 3.10
C ALA A 102 -9.97 -16.36 2.36
N ALA A 103 -8.89 -17.01 2.79
CA ALA A 103 -8.45 -18.27 2.19
C ALA A 103 -9.45 -19.42 2.43
N LEU A 104 -10.26 -19.31 3.48
CA LEU A 104 -11.32 -20.26 3.81
C LEU A 104 -12.65 -19.50 3.94
N PRO A 105 -13.74 -19.99 3.35
CA PRO A 105 -15.04 -19.37 3.47
C PRO A 105 -15.54 -19.47 4.92
N LEU A 106 -15.95 -18.33 5.50
CA LEU A 106 -16.47 -18.26 6.88
C LEU A 106 -17.94 -18.73 6.99
N SER A 107 -18.63 -18.82 5.86
CA SER A 107 -20.02 -19.25 5.77
C SER A 107 -20.20 -20.20 4.60
N GLY A 108 -21.15 -21.13 4.74
CA GLY A 108 -21.37 -22.23 3.81
C GLY A 108 -21.17 -23.59 4.48
N GLY A 109 -20.99 -24.62 3.66
CA GLY A 109 -20.86 -26.01 4.13
C GLY A 109 -22.19 -26.69 4.43
N LEU A 110 -22.09 -27.95 4.86
CA LEU A 110 -23.22 -28.81 5.18
C LEU A 110 -23.46 -28.81 6.70
N LYS A 111 -24.69 -28.48 7.11
CA LYS A 111 -25.13 -28.66 8.49
C LYS A 111 -25.72 -30.06 8.65
N LEU A 112 -24.95 -30.96 9.26
CA LEU A 112 -25.41 -32.33 9.49
C LEU A 112 -26.52 -32.35 10.56
N PRO A 113 -27.66 -33.03 10.31
CA PRO A 113 -28.76 -33.13 11.30
C PRO A 113 -28.38 -34.02 12.49
N LYS A 114 -27.45 -34.95 12.29
CA LYS A 114 -26.89 -35.82 13.32
C LYS A 114 -25.41 -36.04 13.03
N LEU A 115 -24.57 -35.95 14.06
CA LEU A 115 -23.13 -36.24 13.99
C LEU A 115 -22.88 -37.59 14.68
N GLU A 116 -22.33 -38.56 13.95
CA GLU A 116 -22.00 -39.89 14.51
C GLU A 116 -20.72 -39.87 15.36
N GLY A 117 -19.83 -38.91 15.11
CA GLY A 117 -18.62 -38.68 15.92
C GLY A 117 -17.44 -39.60 15.59
N ARG A 118 -17.48 -40.35 14.49
CA ARG A 118 -16.30 -41.06 13.96
C ARG A 118 -15.35 -40.04 13.32
N ILE A 119 -14.07 -40.10 13.66
CA ILE A 119 -13.02 -39.22 13.10
C ILE A 119 -12.06 -40.11 12.32
N ARG A 120 -11.84 -39.78 11.04
CA ARG A 120 -10.91 -40.51 10.18
C ARG A 120 -9.98 -39.55 9.47
N PHE A 121 -8.68 -39.81 9.59
CA PHE A 121 -7.62 -39.20 8.79
C PHE A 121 -7.10 -40.27 7.82
N GLU A 122 -6.92 -39.90 6.55
CA GLU A 122 -6.44 -40.78 5.49
C GLU A 122 -5.27 -40.08 4.79
N ASP A 123 -4.07 -40.66 4.87
CA ASP A 123 -2.82 -40.16 4.28
C ASP A 123 -2.61 -38.65 4.46
N VAL A 124 -2.79 -38.15 5.70
CA VAL A 124 -2.75 -36.72 5.94
C VAL A 124 -1.30 -36.24 6.07
N ALA A 125 -0.96 -35.27 5.22
CA ALA A 125 0.32 -34.56 5.22
C ALA A 125 0.09 -33.07 5.50
N PHE A 126 0.93 -32.45 6.33
CA PHE A 126 0.79 -31.03 6.66
C PHE A 126 2.12 -30.35 7.00
N ALA A 127 2.32 -29.17 6.41
CA ALA A 127 3.39 -28.24 6.75
C ALA A 127 2.80 -26.84 7.03
N TYR A 128 3.31 -26.15 8.05
CA TYR A 128 2.88 -24.79 8.32
C TYR A 128 3.33 -23.83 7.21
N PRO A 129 2.50 -22.86 6.78
CA PRO A 129 2.88 -21.90 5.73
C PRO A 129 4.13 -21.07 6.06
N THR A 130 4.45 -20.89 7.34
CA THR A 130 5.66 -20.19 7.79
C THR A 130 6.93 -21.03 7.64
N ARG A 131 6.81 -22.35 7.48
CA ARG A 131 7.90 -23.32 7.32
C ARG A 131 7.52 -24.41 6.30
N PRO A 132 7.37 -24.06 5.01
CA PRO A 132 6.82 -24.96 4.00
C PRO A 132 7.70 -26.20 3.74
N ASN A 133 9.02 -26.08 3.97
CA ASN A 133 9.97 -27.18 3.79
C ASN A 133 10.05 -28.12 4.99
N HIS A 134 9.25 -27.88 6.05
CA HIS A 134 9.24 -28.70 7.25
C HIS A 134 7.84 -29.29 7.45
N GLU A 135 7.69 -30.51 6.98
CA GLU A 135 6.49 -31.30 7.15
C GLU A 135 6.38 -31.78 8.61
N VAL A 136 5.28 -31.42 9.26
CA VAL A 136 5.01 -31.72 10.68
C VAL A 136 4.19 -33.00 10.84
N ILE A 137 3.32 -33.28 9.86
CA ILE A 137 2.56 -34.52 9.75
C ILE A 137 2.92 -35.10 8.37
N ALA A 138 3.43 -36.33 8.32
CA ALA A 138 3.91 -36.96 7.09
C ALA A 138 3.18 -38.29 6.84
N GLY A 139 2.01 -38.22 6.18
CA GLY A 139 1.22 -39.40 5.80
C GLY A 139 0.64 -40.17 6.98
N VAL A 140 -0.20 -39.53 7.79
CA VAL A 140 -0.84 -40.18 8.96
C VAL A 140 -2.24 -40.70 8.63
N ASP A 141 -2.43 -42.00 8.91
CA ASP A 141 -3.73 -42.66 8.94
C ASP A 141 -4.20 -42.86 10.38
N LEU A 142 -5.41 -42.43 10.70
CA LEU A 142 -6.00 -42.57 12.04
C LEU A 142 -7.51 -42.77 11.94
N ASP A 143 -8.06 -43.72 12.67
CA ASP A 143 -9.51 -43.98 12.75
C ASP A 143 -9.93 -44.07 14.21
N VAL A 144 -10.79 -43.14 14.64
CA VAL A 144 -11.30 -43.03 16.01
C VAL A 144 -12.80 -43.29 15.98
N THR A 145 -13.20 -44.36 16.66
CA THR A 145 -14.59 -44.77 16.75
C THR A 145 -15.38 -43.92 17.76
N PRO A 146 -16.71 -43.77 17.60
CA PRO A 146 -17.53 -43.03 18.54
C PRO A 146 -17.40 -43.57 19.97
N GLY A 147 -17.11 -42.69 20.94
CA GLY A 147 -16.94 -43.05 22.36
C GLY A 147 -15.54 -43.52 22.75
N GLN A 148 -14.62 -43.64 21.79
CA GLN A 148 -13.22 -43.99 22.05
C GLN A 148 -12.43 -42.78 22.58
N VAL A 149 -11.53 -43.02 23.52
CA VAL A 149 -10.55 -42.03 23.99
C VAL A 149 -9.20 -42.33 23.35
N LEU A 150 -8.66 -41.37 22.60
CA LEU A 150 -7.33 -41.44 22.01
C LEU A 150 -6.36 -40.56 22.81
N ALA A 151 -5.19 -41.10 23.13
CA ALA A 151 -4.09 -40.35 23.70
C ALA A 151 -2.92 -40.29 22.71
N VAL A 152 -2.49 -39.08 22.34
CA VAL A 152 -1.36 -38.86 21.44
C VAL A 152 -0.13 -38.50 22.28
N ALA A 153 0.86 -39.40 22.32
CA ALA A 153 2.10 -39.23 23.06
C ALA A 153 3.31 -39.22 22.12
N GLY A 154 4.34 -38.45 22.46
CA GLY A 154 5.54 -38.33 21.64
C GLY A 154 6.44 -37.16 22.03
N PRO A 155 7.69 -37.13 21.54
CA PRO A 155 8.68 -36.11 21.85
C PRO A 155 8.22 -34.70 21.43
N SER A 156 8.76 -33.65 22.06
CA SER A 156 8.41 -32.27 21.71
C SER A 156 8.68 -31.99 20.22
N GLY A 157 7.74 -31.30 19.56
CA GLY A 157 7.86 -30.95 18.14
C GLY A 157 7.36 -31.99 17.13
N CYS A 158 6.91 -33.19 17.55
CA CYS A 158 6.44 -34.23 16.62
C CYS A 158 5.00 -34.03 16.08
N GLY A 159 4.45 -32.81 16.10
CA GLY A 159 3.13 -32.53 15.52
C GLY A 159 1.89 -32.87 16.37
N LYS A 160 2.04 -33.23 17.66
CA LYS A 160 0.91 -33.63 18.53
C LYS A 160 -0.23 -32.62 18.66
N SER A 161 0.08 -31.32 18.64
CA SER A 161 -0.94 -30.25 18.72
C SER A 161 -1.47 -29.84 17.36
N THR A 162 -0.84 -30.35 16.29
CA THR A 162 -1.22 -30.08 14.91
C THR A 162 -2.20 -31.13 14.40
N LEU A 163 -2.05 -32.38 14.86
CA LEU A 163 -2.99 -33.48 14.68
C LEU A 163 -4.21 -33.29 15.60
#